data_AF-A0A077XLJ4-F1
#
_entry.id   AF-A0A077XLJ4-F1
#
_cell.length_a   1.000
_cell.length_b   1.000
_cell.length_c   1.000
_cell.angle_alpha   90.00
_cell.angle_beta   90.00
_cell.angle_gamma   90.00
#
_symmetry.space_group_name_H-M   'P 1'
#
loop_
_entity.id
_entity.type
_entity.pdbx_description
1 polymer ?
#
loop_
_entity_poly.entity_id
_entity_poly.type
_entity_poly.pdbx_seq_one_letter_code
_entity_poly.pdbx_strand_id
1 'polypeptide(L)'
;MQASLEYEIWDSIVNSAKTKFDYNHILSLFKQTDSEIIDKFLFHILVAFACGEEHETISTNLFNELQQIGFDCTEHQIDEFIADKHEKLSLEIYATYIAFSLLEDEEDTTTITATIQELLRQPE
;
A
#
# COMPACT_ATOMS: atom_id res chain seq x y z
N MET A 1 16.60 3.84 -16.12
CA MET A 1 15.71 5.01 -16.28
C MET A 1 14.24 4.59 -16.18
N GLN A 2 13.81 3.52 -16.83
CA GLN A 2 12.43 3.00 -16.72
C GLN A 2 12.13 2.40 -15.32
N ALA A 3 13.00 1.53 -14.81
CA ALA A 3 12.86 0.96 -13.45
C ALA A 3 12.88 1.99 -12.31
N SER A 4 13.47 3.17 -12.51
CA SER A 4 13.43 4.25 -11.51
C SER A 4 12.09 5.00 -11.49
N LEU A 5 11.45 5.14 -12.65
CA LEU A 5 10.14 5.79 -12.75
C LEU A 5 9.02 4.89 -12.22
N GLU A 6 9.08 3.58 -12.48
CA GLU A 6 8.17 2.61 -11.86
C GLU A 6 8.26 2.63 -10.33
N TYR A 7 9.48 2.70 -9.79
CA TYR A 7 9.68 2.87 -8.35
C TYR A 7 9.03 4.17 -7.84
N GLU A 8 9.19 5.29 -8.55
CA GLU A 8 8.59 6.58 -8.17
C GLU A 8 7.05 6.58 -8.18
N ILE A 9 6.42 5.80 -9.06
CA ILE A 9 4.96 5.63 -9.10
C ILE A 9 4.48 5.01 -7.78
N TRP A 10 5.05 3.87 -7.41
CA TRP A 10 4.67 3.15 -6.20
C TRP A 10 5.02 3.93 -4.93
N ASP A 11 6.20 4.55 -4.91
CA ASP A 11 6.62 5.40 -3.79
C ASP A 11 5.67 6.58 -3.58
N SER A 12 5.18 7.20 -4.67
CA SER A 12 4.18 8.29 -4.58
C SER A 12 2.87 7.83 -3.94
N ILE A 13 2.38 6.65 -4.31
CA ILE A 13 1.12 6.09 -3.78
C ILE A 13 1.29 5.73 -2.29
N VAL A 14 2.36 5.01 -1.95
CA VAL A 14 2.65 4.61 -0.56
C VAL A 14 2.85 5.85 0.33
N ASN A 15 3.59 6.85 -0.15
CA ASN A 15 3.78 8.10 0.59
C ASN A 15 2.48 8.88 0.79
N SER A 16 1.57 8.88 -0.19
CA SER A 16 0.22 9.44 0.00
C SER A 16 -0.53 8.70 1.11
N ALA A 17 -0.59 7.37 1.03
CA ALA A 17 -1.31 6.54 1.99
C ALA A 17 -0.83 6.75 3.43
N LYS A 18 0.48 6.93 3.65
CA LYS A 18 1.08 7.18 4.97
C LYS A 18 0.54 8.44 5.65
N THR A 19 0.01 9.39 4.89
CA THR A 19 -0.57 10.63 5.44
C THR A 19 -2.02 10.49 5.88
N LYS A 20 -2.70 9.39 5.52
CA LYS A 20 -4.15 9.19 5.72
C LYS A 20 -4.50 8.47 7.02
N PHE A 21 -3.50 8.03 7.78
CA PHE A 21 -3.68 7.41 9.09
C PHE A 21 -2.51 7.73 10.01
N ASP A 22 -2.63 7.41 11.30
CA ASP A 22 -1.54 7.58 12.26
C ASP A 22 -0.47 6.49 12.05
N TYR A 23 0.36 6.70 11.02
CA TYR A 23 1.42 5.79 10.63
C TYR A 23 2.38 5.51 11.79
N ASN A 24 2.73 6.53 12.58
CA ASN A 24 3.63 6.36 13.72
C ASN A 24 3.00 5.55 14.86
N HIS A 25 1.71 5.73 15.12
CA HIS A 25 1.00 4.90 16.07
C HIS A 25 1.00 3.44 15.62
N ILE A 26 0.69 3.17 14.35
CA ILE A 26 0.76 1.82 13.80
C ILE A 26 2.17 1.23 13.89
N LEU A 27 3.20 1.99 13.51
CA LEU A 27 4.60 1.55 13.65
C LEU A 27 4.90 1.11 15.09
N SER A 28 4.37 1.84 16.08
CA SER A 28 4.59 1.55 17.49
C SER A 28 3.89 0.28 17.98
N LEU A 29 2.85 -0.20 17.28
CA LEU A 29 2.20 -1.46 17.59
C LEU A 29 3.13 -2.64 17.29
N PHE A 30 4.08 -2.48 16.39
CA PHE A 30 5.04 -3.50 16.02
C PHE A 30 6.37 -3.33 16.79
N LYS A 31 6.92 -4.41 17.34
CA LYS A 31 8.14 -4.33 18.16
C LYS A 31 9.38 -4.18 17.27
N GLN A 32 10.15 -3.10 17.47
CA GLN A 32 11.43 -2.84 16.79
C GLN A 32 11.37 -3.06 15.28
N THR A 33 10.76 -2.12 14.57
CA THR A 33 10.49 -2.27 13.14
C THR A 33 11.29 -1.28 12.30
N ASP A 34 11.84 -1.78 11.20
CA ASP A 34 12.33 -0.95 10.10
C ASP A 34 11.12 -0.39 9.33
N SER A 35 11.06 0.93 9.15
CA SER A 35 9.99 1.59 8.40
C SER A 35 9.83 1.03 6.99
N GLU A 36 10.90 0.49 6.40
CA GLU A 36 10.86 -0.11 5.06
C GLU A 36 9.95 -1.36 5.01
N ILE A 37 9.89 -2.12 6.09
CA ILE A 37 9.05 -3.32 6.18
C ILE A 37 7.56 -2.93 6.20
N ILE A 38 7.22 -1.85 6.89
CA ILE A 38 5.84 -1.39 7.02
C ILE A 38 5.37 -0.71 5.73
N ASP A 39 6.26 -0.02 5.03
CA ASP A 39 5.98 0.51 3.70
C ASP A 39 5.65 -0.61 2.70
N LYS A 40 6.37 -1.74 2.78
CA LYS A 40 6.06 -2.94 1.99
C LYS A 40 4.69 -3.53 2.34
N PHE A 41 4.30 -3.57 3.60
CA PHE A 41 2.95 -4.05 3.97
C PHE A 41 1.87 -3.10 3.52
N LEU A 42 2.08 -1.80 3.67
CA LEU A 42 1.14 -0.81 3.18
C LEU A 42 0.95 -0.97 1.67
N PHE A 43 2.03 -1.18 0.93
CA PHE A 43 1.95 -1.52 -0.49
C PHE A 43 1.16 -2.81 -0.75
N HIS A 44 1.46 -3.92 -0.06
CA HIS A 44 0.73 -5.18 -0.22
C HIS A 44 -0.77 -5.04 0.08
N ILE A 45 -1.16 -4.26 1.09
CA ILE A 45 -2.56 -3.96 1.40
C ILE A 45 -3.23 -3.24 0.24
N LEU A 46 -2.58 -2.18 -0.28
CA LEU A 46 -3.11 -1.42 -1.41
C LEU A 46 -3.30 -2.29 -2.65
N VAL A 47 -2.31 -3.14 -2.96
CA VAL A 47 -2.36 -4.09 -4.08
C VAL A 47 -3.49 -5.08 -3.88
N ALA A 48 -3.59 -5.71 -2.71
CA ALA A 48 -4.60 -6.74 -2.47
C ALA A 48 -6.02 -6.17 -2.55
N PHE A 49 -6.25 -4.97 -1.98
CA PHE A 49 -7.53 -4.29 -2.16
C PHE A 49 -7.79 -3.87 -3.61
N ALA A 50 -6.77 -3.41 -4.35
CA ALA A 50 -6.91 -3.06 -5.76
C ALA A 50 -7.25 -4.29 -6.64
N CYS A 51 -6.80 -5.48 -6.24
CA CYS A 51 -7.15 -6.76 -6.85
C CYS A 51 -8.54 -7.29 -6.41
N GLY A 52 -9.23 -6.61 -5.50
CA GLY A 52 -10.53 -7.00 -4.99
C GLY A 52 -10.50 -8.12 -3.96
N GLU A 53 -9.37 -8.32 -3.27
CA GLU A 53 -9.29 -9.29 -2.17
C GLU A 53 -10.13 -8.84 -0.97
N GLU A 54 -10.71 -9.81 -0.27
CA GLU A 54 -11.48 -9.56 0.95
C GLU A 54 -10.54 -9.36 2.15
N HIS A 55 -10.96 -8.49 3.08
CA HIS A 55 -10.21 -8.15 4.29
C HIS A 55 -9.63 -9.37 5.02
N GLU A 56 -10.42 -10.44 5.22
CA GLU A 56 -9.98 -11.66 5.92
C GLU A 56 -8.81 -12.36 5.21
N THR A 57 -8.84 -12.37 3.87
CA THR A 57 -7.79 -12.96 3.04
C THR A 57 -6.52 -12.13 3.14
N ILE A 58 -6.64 -10.80 3.03
CA ILE A 58 -5.51 -9.86 3.15
C ILE A 58 -4.85 -10.00 4.52
N SER A 59 -5.65 -10.01 5.58
CA SER A 59 -5.17 -10.15 6.97
C SER A 59 -4.41 -11.46 7.19
N THR A 60 -4.97 -12.57 6.71
CA THR A 60 -4.34 -13.89 6.81
C THR A 60 -3.03 -13.97 6.03
N ASN A 61 -3.02 -13.46 4.79
CA ASN A 61 -1.84 -13.49 3.93
C ASN A 61 -0.71 -12.65 4.52
N LEU A 62 -1.00 -11.41 4.94
CA LEU A 62 -0.03 -10.52 5.55
C LEU A 62 0.55 -11.10 6.83
N PHE A 63 -0.29 -11.66 7.71
CA PHE A 63 0.20 -12.32 8.92
C PHE A 63 1.18 -13.44 8.59
N ASN A 64 0.86 -14.29 7.61
CA ASN A 64 1.74 -15.39 7.20
C ASN A 64 3.07 -14.88 6.61
N GLU A 65 3.04 -13.87 5.75
CA GLU A 65 4.24 -13.24 5.17
C GLU A 65 5.15 -12.67 6.26
N LEU A 66 4.55 -11.98 7.22
CA LEU A 66 5.21 -11.41 8.39
C LEU A 66 5.89 -12.45 9.27
N GLN A 67 5.18 -13.53 9.58
CA GLN A 67 5.74 -14.63 10.36
C GLN A 67 6.91 -15.32 9.63
N GLN A 68 6.83 -15.46 8.30
CA GLN A 68 7.90 -16.07 7.49
C GLN A 68 9.21 -15.28 7.52
N ILE A 69 9.12 -13.94 7.60
CA ILE A 69 10.31 -13.08 7.72
C ILE A 69 10.76 -12.88 9.18
N GLY A 70 10.14 -13.59 10.13
CA GLY A 70 10.50 -13.57 11.55
C GLY A 70 10.01 -12.35 12.31
N PHE A 71 8.96 -11.69 11.82
CA PHE A 71 8.44 -10.47 12.42
C PHE A 71 7.47 -10.77 13.57
N ASP A 72 7.72 -10.18 14.74
CA ASP A 72 6.91 -10.39 15.95
C ASP A 72 5.62 -9.54 15.93
N CYS A 73 4.54 -10.14 15.45
CA CYS A 73 3.20 -9.58 15.44
C CYS A 73 2.15 -10.66 15.76
N THR A 74 0.95 -10.22 16.11
CA THR A 74 -0.23 -11.06 16.33
C THR A 74 -1.24 -10.84 15.21
N GLU A 75 -2.06 -11.84 14.90
CA GLU A 75 -3.16 -11.72 13.92
C GLU A 75 -4.05 -10.51 14.21
N HIS A 76 -4.34 -10.25 15.48
CA HIS A 76 -5.14 -9.11 15.90
C HIS A 76 -4.52 -7.76 15.54
N GLN A 77 -3.20 -7.61 15.65
CA GLN A 77 -2.51 -6.37 15.25
C GLN A 77 -2.58 -6.13 13.73
N ILE A 78 -2.58 -7.21 12.94
CA ILE A 78 -2.72 -7.14 11.47
C ILE A 78 -4.16 -6.77 11.11
N ASP A 79 -5.13 -7.41 11.76
CA ASP A 79 -6.54 -7.12 11.58
C ASP A 79 -6.88 -5.65 11.91
N GLU A 80 -6.42 -5.14 13.05
CA GLU A 80 -6.55 -3.73 13.44
C GLU A 80 -5.88 -2.79 12.44
N PHE A 81 -4.72 -3.18 11.91
CA PHE A 81 -4.02 -2.37 10.92
C PHE A 81 -4.83 -2.23 9.62
N ILE A 82 -5.55 -3.27 9.19
CA ILE A 82 -6.28 -3.29 7.91
C ILE A 82 -7.72 -2.76 8.03
N ALA A 83 -8.34 -2.85 9.22
CA ALA A 83 -9.79 -2.70 9.44
C ALA A 83 -10.45 -1.50 8.74
N ASP A 84 -9.78 -0.36 8.71
CA ASP A 84 -10.30 0.88 8.12
C ASP A 84 -9.61 1.30 6.82
N LYS A 85 -8.65 0.52 6.33
CA LYS A 85 -7.78 0.91 5.20
C LYS A 85 -8.52 0.93 3.88
N HIS A 86 -9.48 0.04 3.68
CA HIS A 86 -10.31 0.03 2.47
C HIS A 86 -11.10 1.34 2.29
N GLU A 87 -11.54 1.97 3.39
CA GLU A 87 -12.25 3.26 3.33
C GLU A 87 -11.27 4.43 3.27
N LYS A 88 -10.31 4.47 4.21
CA LYS A 88 -9.37 5.58 4.37
C LYS A 88 -8.38 5.73 3.23
N LEU A 89 -8.07 4.63 2.54
CA LEU A 89 -7.12 4.61 1.43
C LEU A 89 -7.83 4.38 0.09
N SER A 90 -9.13 4.65 0.00
CA SER A 90 -9.91 4.38 -1.22
C SER A 90 -9.31 5.06 -2.46
N LEU A 91 -8.77 6.28 -2.32
CA LEU A 91 -8.07 6.98 -3.40
C LEU A 91 -6.76 6.28 -3.78
N GLU A 92 -5.95 5.87 -2.81
CA GLU A 92 -4.68 5.17 -3.06
C GLU A 92 -4.88 3.75 -3.59
N ILE A 93 -5.95 3.07 -3.17
CA ILE A 93 -6.36 1.77 -3.72
C ILE A 93 -6.74 1.95 -5.20
N TYR A 94 -7.52 2.99 -5.51
CA TYR A 94 -7.87 3.30 -6.90
C TYR A 94 -6.64 3.72 -7.72
N ALA A 95 -5.73 4.50 -7.14
CA ALA A 95 -4.45 4.86 -7.77
C ALA A 95 -3.63 3.62 -8.12
N THR A 96 -3.55 2.67 -7.17
CA THR A 96 -2.87 1.38 -7.35
C THR A 96 -3.49 0.58 -8.50
N TYR A 97 -4.82 0.48 -8.54
CA TYR A 97 -5.54 -0.19 -9.63
C TYR A 97 -5.23 0.45 -11.00
N ILE A 98 -5.30 1.78 -11.09
CA ILE A 98 -5.00 2.50 -12.33
C ILE A 98 -3.54 2.32 -12.75
N ALA A 99 -2.59 2.38 -11.81
CA ALA A 99 -1.18 2.17 -12.10
C ALA A 99 -0.92 0.78 -12.71
N PHE A 100 -1.51 -0.27 -12.13
CA PHE A 100 -1.42 -1.62 -12.70
C PHE A 100 -2.04 -1.69 -14.10
N SER A 101 -3.25 -1.19 -14.28
CA SER A 101 -3.93 -1.22 -15.58
C SER A 101 -3.10 -0.54 -16.68
N LEU A 102 -2.51 0.63 -16.40
CA LEU A 102 -1.69 1.35 -17.37
C LEU A 102 -0.36 0.64 -17.64
N LEU A 103 0.26 0.03 -16.63
CA LEU A 103 1.46 -0.79 -16.81
C LEU A 103 1.16 -2.04 -17.66
N GLU A 104 0.01 -2.68 -17.47
CA GLU A 104 -0.44 -3.82 -18.28
C GLU A 104 -0.71 -3.43 -19.74
N ASP A 105 -1.21 -2.21 -19.96
CA ASP A 105 -1.43 -1.64 -21.30
C ASP A 105 -0.13 -1.14 -21.97
N GLU A 106 1.04 -1.37 -21.35
CA GLU A 106 2.37 -0.92 -21.81
C GLU A 106 2.48 0.61 -22.01
N GLU A 107 1.70 1.39 -21.24
CA GLU A 107 1.75 2.85 -21.29
C GLU A 107 3.10 3.41 -20.79
N ASP A 108 3.47 4.60 -21.27
CA ASP A 108 4.74 5.22 -20.88
C ASP A 108 4.73 5.62 -19.40
N THR A 109 5.78 5.21 -18.68
CA THR A 109 5.95 5.50 -17.25
C THR A 109 5.82 6.98 -16.89
N THR A 110 6.16 7.92 -17.79
CA THR A 110 5.97 9.36 -17.55
C THR A 110 4.49 9.74 -17.50
N THR A 111 3.69 9.17 -18.41
CA THR A 111 2.23 9.36 -18.46
C THR A 111 1.58 8.75 -17.23
N ILE A 112 2.00 7.56 -16.83
CA ILE A 112 1.51 6.89 -15.63
C ILE A 112 1.81 7.75 -14.39
N THR A 113 3.06 8.18 -14.21
CA THR A 113 3.46 9.06 -13.10
C THR A 113 2.63 10.34 -13.06
N ALA A 114 2.44 11.01 -14.20
CA ALA A 114 1.63 12.23 -14.26
C ALA A 114 0.16 11.97 -13.84
N THR A 115 -0.42 10.87 -14.34
CA THR A 115 -1.79 10.47 -14.02
C THR A 115 -1.97 10.19 -12.53
N ILE A 116 -1.06 9.41 -11.95
CA ILE A 116 -1.10 9.07 -10.52
C ILE A 116 -0.90 10.31 -9.65
N GLN A 117 0.05 11.19 -10.00
CA GLN A 117 0.25 12.44 -9.26
C GLN A 117 -0.96 13.38 -9.33
N GLU A 118 -1.64 13.45 -10.46
CA GLU A 118 -2.87 14.23 -10.59
C GLU A 118 -4.00 13.65 -9.75
N LEU A 119 -4.15 12.32 -9.75
CA LEU A 119 -5.15 11.61 -8.98
C LEU A 119 -4.96 11.81 -7.46
N LEU A 120 -3.72 11.66 -6.97
CA LEU A 120 -3.38 11.84 -5.56
C LEU A 120 -3.44 13.31 -5.09
N ARG A 121 -3.53 14.29 -6.00
CA ARG A 121 -3.71 15.72 -5.68
C ARG A 121 -5.17 16.11 -5.49
N GLN A 122 -6.12 15.25 -5.82
CA GLN A 122 -7.54 15.59 -5.67
C GLN A 122 -7.88 15.71 -4.17
N PRO A 123 -8.49 16.84 -3.73
CA PRO A 123 -8.93 16.97 -2.36
C PRO A 123 -10.10 16.01 -2.09
N GLU A 124 -10.07 15.37 -0.91
CA GLU A 124 -11.17 14.56 -0.36
C GLU A 124 -12.43 15.40 -0.09
#